data_AF-A0A7K9I2X8-F1
#
_entry.id   AF-A0A7K9I2X8-F1
#
_cell.length_a   1.000
_cell.length_b   1.000
_cell.length_c   1.000
_cell.angle_alpha   90.00
_cell.angle_beta   90.00
_cell.angle_gamma   90.00
#
_symmetry.space_group_name_H-M   'P 1'
#
loop_
_entity.id
_entity.type
_entity.pdbx_description
1 polymer ?
#
loop_
_entity_poly.entity_id
_entity_poly.type
_entity_poly.pdbx_seq_one_letter_code
_entity_poly.pdbx_strand_id
1 'polypeptide(L)'
;MTDGDYDYLIKLLALGDSGVGKTTFLYRYTDNKFNPKFITTVGIDFREKRVVYNSKGQNGSPGKAFKVHLQLWDTAGQERFRSLTTAFFRDAMGFLLMFDLTSQQSFLNVRNWMSK
;
A
#
# COMPACT_ATOMS: atom_id res chain seq x y z
N MET A 1 -22.18 10.25 8.24
CA MET A 1 -22.02 11.58 7.64
C MET A 1 -21.08 11.42 6.46
N THR A 2 -21.61 11.43 5.24
CA THR A 2 -20.84 11.25 4.00
C THR A 2 -20.09 12.53 3.69
N ASP A 3 -18.82 12.58 4.11
CA ASP A 3 -17.92 13.71 3.94
C ASP A 3 -17.56 13.87 2.46
N GLY A 4 -18.30 14.74 1.77
CA GLY A 4 -18.41 14.82 0.30
C GLY A 4 -17.23 15.47 -0.43
N ASP A 5 -15.99 15.09 -0.11
CA ASP A 5 -14.80 15.74 -0.69
C ASP A 5 -13.94 14.82 -1.59
N TYR A 6 -14.43 13.63 -1.92
CA TYR A 6 -13.80 12.72 -2.90
C TYR A 6 -14.84 11.90 -3.68
N ASP A 7 -14.51 11.54 -4.93
CA ASP A 7 -15.37 10.75 -5.82
C ASP A 7 -15.24 9.24 -5.54
N TYR A 8 -14.03 8.77 -5.20
CA TYR A 8 -13.74 7.36 -4.96
C TYR A 8 -12.88 7.15 -3.72
N LEU A 9 -13.19 6.10 -2.96
CA LEU A 9 -12.32 5.54 -1.92
C LEU A 9 -11.64 4.29 -2.48
N ILE A 10 -10.31 4.26 -2.48
CA ILE A 10 -9.54 3.09 -2.92
C ILE A 10 -8.67 2.60 -1.77
N LYS A 11 -8.75 1.30 -1.48
CA LYS A 11 -8.03 0.64 -0.39
C LYS A 11 -6.92 -0.24 -0.98
N LEU A 12 -5.66 0.06 -0.67
CA LEU A 12 -4.50 -0.73 -1.09
C LEU A 12 -3.77 -1.27 0.14
N LEU A 13 -3.26 -2.50 0.04
CA LEU A 13 -2.53 -3.17 1.12
C LEU A 13 -1.09 -3.48 0.68
N ALA A 14 -0.11 -3.02 1.44
CA ALA A 14 1.30 -3.34 1.20
C ALA A 14 1.68 -4.65 1.89
N LEU A 15 2.28 -5.57 1.12
CA LEU A 15 2.67 -6.92 1.52
C LEU A 15 4.13 -7.20 1.19
N GLY A 16 4.75 -8.11 1.92
CA GLY A 16 6.15 -8.48 1.76
C GLY A 16 6.84 -8.71 3.10
N ASP A 17 8.06 -9.21 3.06
CA ASP A 17 8.83 -9.58 4.26
C ASP A 17 9.10 -8.38 5.19
N SER A 18 9.49 -8.68 6.42
CA SER A 18 9.94 -7.65 7.36
C SER A 18 11.20 -6.98 6.83
N GLY A 19 11.29 -5.65 6.94
CA GLY A 19 12.49 -4.91 6.53
C GLY A 19 12.56 -4.51 5.05
N VAL A 20 11.69 -5.02 4.17
CA VAL A 20 11.75 -4.72 2.71
C VAL A 20 11.38 -3.28 2.33
N GLY A 21 11.02 -2.44 3.31
CA GLY A 21 10.78 -1.01 3.09
C GLY A 21 9.32 -0.61 2.86
N LYS A 22 8.32 -1.45 3.15
CA LYS A 22 6.89 -1.14 2.98
C LYS A 22 6.47 0.17 3.64
N THR A 23 6.71 0.30 4.94
CA THR A 23 6.40 1.50 5.74
C THR A 23 7.08 2.74 5.15
N THR A 24 8.38 2.64 4.86
CA THR A 24 9.18 3.74 4.33
C THR A 24 8.71 4.17 2.94
N PHE A 25 8.32 3.22 2.10
CA PHE A 25 7.77 3.47 0.78
C PHE A 25 6.43 4.21 0.85
N LEU A 26 5.50 3.74 1.69
CA LEU A 26 4.22 4.40 1.91
C LEU A 26 4.41 5.80 2.51
N TYR A 27 5.33 5.96 3.46
CA TYR A 27 5.66 7.25 4.05
C TYR A 27 6.25 8.23 3.04
N ARG A 28 7.14 7.74 2.16
CA ARG A 28 7.67 8.54 1.04
C ARG A 28 6.54 8.96 0.10
N TYR A 29 5.63 8.05 -0.22
CA TYR A 29 4.51 8.36 -1.11
C TYR A 29 3.54 9.37 -0.50
N THR A 30 3.17 9.26 0.78
CA THR A 30 2.20 10.18 1.40
C THR A 30 2.80 11.52 1.77
N ASP A 31 3.99 11.53 2.39
CA ASP A 31 4.51 12.70 3.09
C ASP A 31 5.75 13.30 2.41
N ASN A 32 6.25 12.69 1.32
CA ASN A 32 7.50 13.06 0.66
C ASN A 32 8.69 13.15 1.65
N LYS A 33 8.73 12.26 2.64
CA LYS A 33 9.80 12.16 3.65
C LYS A 33 10.43 10.77 3.66
N PHE A 34 11.65 10.69 4.18
CA PHE A 34 12.35 9.42 4.41
C PHE A 34 12.96 9.45 5.81
N ASN A 35 12.62 8.45 6.61
CA ASN A 35 13.25 8.22 7.90
C ASN A 35 14.22 7.04 7.75
N PRO A 36 15.54 7.25 7.94
CA PRO A 36 16.52 6.17 7.83
C PRO A 36 16.43 5.16 8.99
N LYS A 37 15.78 5.52 10.10
CA LYS A 37 15.65 4.61 11.25
C LYS A 37 14.65 3.50 10.93
N PHE A 38 15.11 2.26 11.02
CA PHE A 38 14.22 1.10 10.94
C PHE A 38 13.39 0.99 12.22
N ILE A 39 12.09 1.23 12.09
CA ILE A 39 11.10 0.95 13.13
C ILE A 39 10.17 -0.11 12.55
N THR A 40 10.11 -1.29 13.19
CA THR A 40 9.24 -2.37 12.72
C THR A 40 7.77 -2.00 12.95
N THR A 41 6.94 -2.12 11.92
CA THR A 41 5.48 -2.06 12.06
C THR A 41 5.00 -3.16 12.99
N VAL A 42 4.24 -2.79 14.03
CA VAL A 42 3.62 -3.74 14.96
C VAL A 42 2.18 -3.98 14.50
N GLY A 43 1.88 -5.20 14.05
CA GLY A 43 0.55 -5.55 13.54
C GLY A 43 0.23 -4.91 12.19
N ILE A 44 -0.54 -3.82 12.21
CA ILE A 44 -0.99 -3.09 11.03
C ILE A 44 -1.02 -1.58 11.32
N ASP A 45 -0.63 -0.78 10.35
CA ASP A 45 -0.75 0.67 10.36
C ASP A 45 -1.47 1.10 9.07
N PHE A 46 -2.01 2.32 9.02
CA PHE A 46 -2.62 2.84 7.80
C PHE A 46 -2.28 4.31 7.58
N ARG A 47 -2.17 4.68 6.31
CA ARG A 47 -1.97 6.07 5.88
C ARG A 47 -2.99 6.45 4.83
N GLU A 48 -3.30 7.73 4.79
CA GLU A 48 -4.26 8.29 3.85
C GLU A 48 -3.61 9.32 2.93
N LYS A 49 -4.02 9.34 1.67
CA LYS A 49 -3.60 10.37 0.71
C LYS A 49 -4.73 10.70 -0.26
N ARG A 50 -5.05 11.98 -0.39
CA ARG A 50 -5.95 12.47 -1.44
C ARG A 50 -5.16 12.74 -2.72
N VAL A 51 -5.60 12.18 -3.84
CA VAL A 51 -4.99 12.36 -5.16
C VAL A 51 -6.06 12.67 -6.20
N VAL A 52 -5.66 13.25 -7.33
CA VAL A 52 -6.55 13.46 -8.49
C VAL A 52 -6.11 12.51 -9.59
N TYR A 53 -7.01 11.62 -10.00
CA TYR A 53 -6.82 10.73 -11.14
C TYR A 53 -7.46 11.34 -12.39
N ASN A 54 -6.64 11.62 -13.41
CA ASN A 54 -7.11 12.13 -14.69
C ASN A 54 -7.27 10.97 -15.67
N SER A 55 -8.51 10.66 -16.06
CA SER A 55 -8.76 9.70 -17.12
C SER A 55 -8.26 10.26 -18.45
N LYS A 56 -7.67 9.41 -19.29
CA LYS A 56 -7.41 9.77 -20.70
C LYS A 56 -8.71 9.56 -21.49
N GLY A 57 -9.12 10.56 -22.26
CA GLY A 57 -10.18 10.42 -23.23
C GLY A 57 -9.71 9.61 -24.44
N GLN A 58 -10.65 9.13 -25.26
CA GLN A 58 -10.30 8.57 -26.56
C GLN A 58 -9.56 9.65 -27.38
N ASN A 59 -8.54 9.24 -28.14
CA ASN A 59 -7.70 10.09 -28.98
C ASN A 59 -6.81 11.12 -28.23
N GLY A 60 -6.47 10.89 -26.97
CA GLY A 60 -5.53 11.73 -26.23
C GLY A 60 -6.12 13.04 -25.70
N SER A 61 -7.43 13.23 -25.86
CA SER A 61 -8.17 14.31 -25.20
C SER A 61 -8.10 14.17 -23.68
N PRO A 62 -8.02 15.27 -22.91
CA PRO A 62 -8.10 15.20 -21.47
C PRO A 62 -9.49 14.70 -21.07
N GLY A 63 -9.54 13.56 -20.37
CA GLY A 63 -10.77 13.01 -19.84
C GLY A 63 -11.14 13.63 -18.48
N LYS A 64 -12.16 13.06 -17.83
CA LYS A 64 -12.64 13.54 -16.53
C LYS A 64 -11.58 13.31 -15.44
N ALA A 65 -11.43 14.32 -14.58
CA ALA A 65 -10.66 14.24 -13.34
C ALA A 65 -11.53 13.67 -12.22
N PHE A 66 -10.96 12.80 -11.39
CA PHE A 66 -11.61 12.18 -10.25
C PHE A 66 -10.77 12.38 -8.99
N LYS A 67 -11.39 12.89 -7.92
CA LYS A 67 -10.79 12.96 -6.59
C LYS A 67 -10.82 11.56 -5.96
N VAL A 68 -9.65 11.02 -5.64
CA VAL A 68 -9.51 9.70 -5.04
C VAL A 68 -8.93 9.86 -3.64
N HIS A 69 -9.61 9.31 -2.65
CA HIS A 69 -9.08 9.10 -1.31
C HIS A 69 -8.43 7.71 -1.25
N LEU A 70 -7.11 7.66 -1.15
CA LEU A 70 -6.35 6.43 -0.98
C LEU A 70 -6.22 6.08 0.50
N GLN A 71 -6.63 4.87 0.86
CA GLN A 71 -6.29 4.23 2.13
C GLN A 71 -5.20 3.19 1.86
N LEU A 72 -4.02 3.44 2.41
CA LEU A 72 -2.81 2.63 2.22
C LEU A 72 -2.51 1.91 3.51
N TRP A 73 -2.75 0.61 3.53
CA TRP A 73 -2.56 -0.25 4.69
C TRP A 73 -1.14 -0.81 4.67
N ASP A 74 -0.38 -0.56 5.74
CA ASP A 74 0.96 -1.10 5.97
C ASP A 74 0.88 -2.32 6.88
N THR A 75 1.40 -3.45 6.43
CA THR A 75 1.37 -4.70 7.20
C THR A 75 2.72 -5.00 7.83
N ALA A 76 2.71 -5.55 9.04
CA ALA A 76 3.92 -6.15 9.59
C ALA A 76 4.35 -7.35 8.72
N GLY A 77 5.61 -7.34 8.29
CA GLY A 77 6.20 -8.45 7.53
C GLY A 77 6.65 -9.62 8.41
N GLN A 78 6.45 -9.56 9.73
CA GLN A 78 6.82 -10.63 10.65
C GLN A 78 5.76 -11.72 10.69
N GLU A 79 6.20 -12.96 10.79
CA GLU A 79 5.32 -14.12 10.84
C GLU A 79 4.35 -14.14 12.01
N ARG A 80 4.76 -13.57 13.14
CA ARG A 80 3.95 -13.44 14.36
C ARG A 80 2.67 -12.63 14.16
N PHE A 81 2.58 -11.79 13.13
CA PHE A 81 1.40 -10.99 12.82
C PHE A 81 0.61 -11.49 11.61
N ARG A 82 1.01 -12.63 11.01
CA ARG A 82 0.38 -13.16 9.77
C ARG A 82 -1.12 -13.36 9.90
N SER A 83 -1.61 -13.90 11.03
CA SER A 83 -3.04 -14.14 11.26
C SER A 83 -3.85 -12.85 11.28
N LEU A 84 -3.27 -11.76 11.82
CA LEU A 84 -3.89 -10.44 11.83
C LEU A 84 -3.92 -9.84 10.42
N THR A 85 -2.84 -9.98 9.67
CA THR A 85 -2.71 -9.47 8.30
C THR A 85 -3.73 -10.08 7.34
N THR A 86 -4.00 -11.39 7.41
CA THR A 86 -4.97 -12.07 6.54
C THR A 86 -6.40 -11.53 6.69
N ALA A 87 -6.78 -11.03 7.86
CA ALA A 87 -8.11 -10.44 8.06
C ALA A 87 -8.35 -9.20 7.17
N PHE A 88 -7.30 -8.44 6.86
CA PHE A 88 -7.39 -7.21 6.05
C PHE A 88 -7.33 -7.47 4.54
N PHE A 89 -7.08 -8.71 4.10
CA PHE A 89 -7.00 -9.04 2.68
C PHE A 89 -8.36 -8.89 1.99
N ARG A 90 -9.45 -9.20 2.71
CA ARG A 90 -10.81 -9.20 2.16
C ARG A 90 -11.29 -7.81 1.74
N ASP A 91 -10.85 -6.77 2.44
CA ASP A 91 -11.30 -5.39 2.20
C ASP A 91 -10.35 -4.60 1.29
N ALA A 92 -9.22 -5.20 0.89
CA ALA A 92 -8.26 -4.59 -0.01
C ALA A 92 -8.75 -4.68 -1.47
N MET A 93 -8.68 -3.57 -2.21
CA MET A 93 -9.01 -3.51 -3.64
C MET A 93 -7.79 -3.80 -4.53
N GLY A 94 -6.59 -3.71 -3.95
CA GLY A 94 -5.35 -3.98 -4.64
C GLY A 94 -4.20 -4.16 -3.65
N PHE A 95 -3.12 -4.77 -4.12
CA PHE A 95 -1.97 -5.12 -3.30
C PHE A 95 -0.69 -4.49 -3.87
N LEU A 96 0.15 -3.96 -2.98
CA LEU A 96 1.52 -3.58 -3.27
C LEU A 96 2.44 -4.67 -2.72
N LEU A 97 2.75 -5.66 -3.55
CA LEU A 97 3.63 -6.76 -3.16
C LEU A 97 5.09 -6.37 -3.38
N MET A 98 5.85 -6.27 -2.29
CA MET A 98 7.20 -5.72 -2.26
C MET A 98 8.23 -6.74 -1.79
N PHE A 99 9.43 -6.62 -2.32
CA PHE A 99 10.63 -7.31 -1.86
C PHE A 99 11.82 -6.36 -1.91
N ASP A 100 12.92 -6.75 -1.27
CA ASP A 100 14.16 -5.98 -1.23
C ASP A 100 15.12 -6.49 -2.32
N LEU A 101 15.54 -5.59 -3.22
CA LEU A 101 16.50 -5.90 -4.30
C LEU A 101 17.86 -6.38 -3.75
N THR A 102 18.20 -6.02 -2.51
CA THR A 102 19.44 -6.44 -1.84
C THR A 102 19.30 -7.78 -1.12
N SER A 103 18.10 -8.37 -1.08
CA SER A 103 17.82 -9.65 -0.43
C SER A 103 17.12 -10.63 -1.36
N GLN A 104 17.90 -11.54 -1.95
CA GLN A 104 17.37 -12.62 -2.78
C GLN A 104 16.31 -13.46 -2.05
N GLN A 105 16.46 -13.68 -0.74
CA GLN A 105 15.49 -14.43 0.05
C GLN A 105 14.11 -13.74 0.04
N SER A 106 14.08 -12.41 0.17
CA SER A 106 12.82 -11.66 0.13
C SER A 106 12.11 -11.80 -1.24
N PHE A 107 12.89 -11.87 -2.32
CA PHE A 107 12.37 -12.11 -3.67
C PHE A 107 11.80 -13.53 -3.81
N LEU A 108 12.49 -14.55 -3.31
CA LEU A 108 11.98 -15.93 -3.34
C LEU A 108 10.67 -16.06 -2.55
N ASN A 109 10.57 -15.35 -1.43
CA ASN A 109 9.38 -15.35 -0.58
C ASN A 109 8.16 -14.67 -1.22
N VAL A 110 8.31 -13.88 -2.30
CA VAL A 110 7.19 -13.28 -3.04
C VAL A 110 6.17 -14.34 -3.46
N ARG A 111 6.62 -15.53 -3.88
CA ARG A 111 5.72 -16.65 -4.23
C ARG A 111 4.85 -17.08 -3.07
N ASN A 112 5.44 -17.18 -1.87
CA ASN A 112 4.73 -17.52 -0.64
C ASN A 112 3.74 -16.43 -0.21
N TRP A 113 3.97 -15.17 -0.61
CA TRP A 113 3.03 -14.08 -0.39
C TRP A 113 1.87 -14.09 -1.39
N MET A 114 2.11 -14.51 -2.64
CA MET A 114 1.05 -14.63 -3.66
C MET A 114 0.16 -15.86 -3.45
N SER A 115 0.66 -16.93 -2.84
CA SER A 115 -0.13 -18.13 -2.57
C SER A 115 -1.00 -18.02 -1.30
N LYS A 116 -1.10 -16.82 -0.71
CA LYS A 116 -1.96 -16.50 0.43
C LYS A 116 -3.22 -15.79 -0.03
#